data_AF-A0A0Q7DXK8-F1
#
_entry.id   AF-A0A0Q7DXK8-F1
#
_cell.length_a   1.000
_cell.length_b   1.000
_cell.length_c   1.000
_cell.angle_alpha   90.00
_cell.angle_beta   90.00
_cell.angle_gamma   90.00
#
_symmetry.space_group_name_H-M   'P 1'
#
loop_
_entity.id
_entity.type
_entity.pdbx_description
1 polymer ?
#
loop_
_entity_poly.entity_id
_entity_poly.type
_entity_poly.pdbx_seq_one_letter_code
_entity_poly.pdbx_strand_id
1 'polypeptide(L)'
;MRSAHDRGQRGAVLIISLIVLVVMLISAAALMRSFDISLTTAGNLAFKRDLAQQSEQAAETILARFRAGGALIGAAAREANSPALNYSATVLPSNPQGIPNTLLANDATFTGAWTGADINAGQGITLRYVVDRMCATAGTGSETPDNCSVADASLQPGGSASEWQRAERASVGGARGAVAQPVVYRLTIRATGPRNTQSFFQSTFSCCDS
;
A
#
# COMPACT_ATOMS: atom_id res chain seq x y z
N MET A 1 -14.72 81.36 -42.85
CA MET A 1 -15.32 81.01 -41.53
C MET A 1 -15.49 79.50 -41.44
N ARG A 2 -14.79 78.86 -40.50
CA ARG A 2 -15.16 77.69 -39.67
C ARG A 2 -13.90 76.88 -39.34
N SER A 3 -13.37 77.17 -38.17
CA SER A 3 -12.38 76.33 -37.49
C SER A 3 -13.18 75.25 -36.74
N ALA A 4 -13.00 73.98 -37.10
CA ALA A 4 -13.57 72.85 -36.37
C ALA A 4 -12.62 72.51 -35.22
N HIS A 5 -13.09 72.73 -34.00
CA HIS A 5 -12.35 72.44 -32.78
C HIS A 5 -12.61 70.97 -32.41
N ASP A 6 -11.62 70.10 -32.56
CA ASP A 6 -11.63 68.75 -32.00
C ASP A 6 -11.65 68.85 -30.47
N ARG A 7 -12.84 68.68 -29.88
CA ARG A 7 -13.03 68.60 -28.43
C ARG A 7 -13.70 67.28 -28.09
N GLY A 8 -13.00 66.42 -27.35
CA GLY A 8 -13.65 65.35 -26.61
C GLY A 8 -12.88 64.07 -26.27
N GLN A 9 -11.55 64.03 -26.23
CA GLN A 9 -10.81 62.80 -25.87
C GLN A 9 -9.80 63.00 -24.73
N ARG A 10 -10.27 63.42 -23.54
CA ARG A 10 -9.42 63.46 -22.33
C ARG A 10 -10.03 62.81 -21.08
N GLY A 11 -11.29 62.40 -21.12
CA GLY A 11 -11.96 61.75 -19.97
C GLY A 11 -11.97 60.21 -20.00
N ALA A 12 -11.95 59.59 -21.18
CA ALA A 12 -12.11 58.14 -21.32
C ALA A 12 -10.84 57.33 -20.97
N VAL A 13 -9.66 57.92 -21.11
CA VAL A 13 -8.37 57.24 -20.89
C VAL A 13 -8.22 56.79 -19.44
N LEU A 14 -8.58 57.63 -18.46
CA LEU A 14 -8.51 57.27 -17.04
C LEU A 14 -9.41 56.07 -16.70
N ILE A 15 -10.62 56.04 -17.27
CA ILE A 15 -11.60 54.98 -17.03
C ILE A 15 -11.10 53.67 -17.65
N ILE A 16 -10.58 53.70 -18.87
CA ILE A 16 -10.02 52.52 -19.53
C ILE A 16 -8.80 52.00 -18.75
N SER A 17 -7.88 52.88 -18.34
CA SER A 17 -6.73 52.50 -17.51
C SER A 17 -7.16 51.85 -16.19
N LEU A 18 -8.20 52.37 -15.54
CA LEU A 18 -8.73 51.80 -14.31
C LEU A 18 -9.33 50.41 -14.54
N ILE A 19 -10.10 50.23 -15.61
CA ILE A 19 -10.67 48.92 -15.97
C ILE A 19 -9.56 47.91 -16.23
N VAL A 20 -8.54 48.28 -17.00
CA VAL A 20 -7.39 47.43 -17.30
C VAL A 20 -6.64 47.07 -16.00
N LEU A 21 -6.45 48.02 -15.09
CA LEU A 21 -5.79 47.79 -13.81
C LEU A 21 -6.60 46.83 -12.94
N VAL A 22 -7.92 46.98 -12.87
CA VAL A 22 -8.81 46.05 -12.16
C VAL A 22 -8.74 44.65 -12.77
N VAL A 23 -8.77 44.52 -14.11
CA VAL A 23 -8.67 43.22 -14.79
C VAL A 23 -7.31 42.56 -14.52
N MET A 24 -6.20 43.31 -14.53
CA MET A 24 -4.88 42.80 -14.18
C MET A 24 -4.80 42.35 -12.71
N LEU A 25 -5.41 43.09 -11.78
CA LEU A 25 -5.47 42.70 -10.36
C LEU A 25 -6.25 41.40 -10.16
N ILE A 26 -7.39 41.24 -10.85
CA ILE A 26 -8.18 39.99 -10.81
C ILE A 26 -7.36 38.82 -11.38
N SER A 27 -6.61 39.06 -12.46
CA SER A 27 -5.74 38.06 -13.08
C SER A 27 -4.59 37.64 -12.16
N ALA A 28 -3.94 38.61 -11.50
CA ALA A 28 -2.88 38.35 -10.54
C ALA A 28 -3.38 37.56 -9.31
N ALA A 29 -4.57 37.90 -8.79
CA ALA A 29 -5.18 37.16 -7.68
C ALA A 29 -5.53 35.72 -8.06
N ALA A 30 -6.04 35.50 -9.27
CA ALA A 30 -6.30 34.15 -9.79
C ALA A 30 -5.01 33.31 -9.92
N LEU A 31 -3.92 33.92 -10.37
CA LEU A 31 -2.61 33.27 -10.45
C LEU A 31 -2.03 32.89 -9.08
N MET A 32 -2.10 33.78 -8.08
CA MET A 32 -1.65 33.46 -6.71
C MET A 32 -2.41 32.25 -6.16
N ARG A 33 -3.74 32.25 -6.29
CA ARG A 33 -4.56 31.09 -5.89
C ARG A 33 -4.17 29.82 -6.66
N SER A 34 -3.84 29.94 -7.95
CA SER A 34 -3.37 28.82 -8.76
C SER A 34 -2.04 28.24 -8.24
N PHE A 35 -1.10 29.09 -7.83
CA PHE A 35 0.16 28.64 -7.25
C PHE A 35 -0.05 27.96 -5.89
N ASP A 36 -0.89 28.52 -5.02
CA ASP A 36 -1.21 27.91 -3.72
C ASP A 36 -1.82 26.50 -3.88
N ILE A 37 -2.74 26.33 -4.84
CA ILE A 37 -3.33 25.02 -5.18
C ILE A 37 -2.26 24.07 -5.74
N SER A 38 -1.37 24.57 -6.60
CA SER A 38 -0.32 23.75 -7.22
C SER A 38 0.70 23.27 -6.19
N LEU A 39 1.12 24.14 -5.26
CA LEU A 39 2.08 23.82 -4.21
C LEU A 39 1.51 22.83 -3.18
N THR A 40 0.26 23.03 -2.75
CA THR A 40 -0.41 22.10 -1.83
C THR A 40 -0.62 20.73 -2.46
N THR A 41 -0.99 20.67 -3.74
CA THR A 41 -1.14 19.42 -4.49
C THR A 41 0.19 18.71 -4.67
N ALA A 42 1.25 19.43 -5.09
CA ALA A 42 2.59 18.89 -5.24
C ALA A 42 3.16 18.37 -3.92
N GLY A 43 2.94 19.10 -2.81
CA GLY A 43 3.36 18.69 -1.47
C GLY A 43 2.68 17.40 -1.01
N ASN A 44 1.37 17.25 -1.23
CA ASN A 44 0.64 16.03 -0.89
C ASN A 44 1.11 14.82 -1.72
N LEU A 45 1.44 15.01 -2.99
CA LEU A 45 1.98 13.94 -3.83
C LEU A 45 3.39 13.55 -3.40
N ALA A 46 4.27 14.52 -3.16
CA ALA A 46 5.62 14.26 -2.66
C ALA A 46 5.58 13.49 -1.34
N PHE A 47 4.68 13.88 -0.43
CA PHE A 47 4.45 13.16 0.82
C PHE A 47 3.96 11.73 0.60
N LYS A 48 3.01 11.50 -0.32
CA LYS A 48 2.56 10.14 -0.67
C LYS A 48 3.69 9.28 -1.24
N ARG A 49 4.57 9.87 -2.07
CA ARG A 49 5.74 9.18 -2.63
C ARG A 49 6.76 8.84 -1.55
N ASP A 50 7.00 9.73 -0.60
CA ASP A 50 7.85 9.49 0.56
C ASP A 50 7.29 8.36 1.45
N LEU A 51 5.99 8.39 1.76
CA LEU A 51 5.32 7.29 2.47
C LEU A 51 5.44 5.95 1.73
N ALA A 52 5.29 5.96 0.40
CA ALA A 52 5.45 4.76 -0.42
C ALA A 52 6.87 4.21 -0.33
N GLN A 53 7.88 5.06 -0.53
CA GLN A 53 9.29 4.67 -0.43
C GLN A 53 9.64 4.09 0.95
N GLN A 54 9.17 4.74 2.03
CA GLN A 54 9.39 4.24 3.39
C GLN A 54 8.64 2.93 3.65
N SER A 55 7.45 2.75 3.06
CA SER A 55 6.70 1.49 3.16
C SER A 55 7.40 0.34 2.42
N GLU A 56 8.05 0.61 1.29
CA GLU A 56 8.84 -0.39 0.56
C GLU A 56 10.07 -0.81 1.37
N GLN A 57 10.77 0.13 1.99
CA GLN A 57 11.88 -0.17 2.89
C GLN A 57 11.43 -0.98 4.12
N ALA A 58 10.29 -0.63 4.70
CA ALA A 58 9.69 -1.39 5.79
C ALA A 58 9.29 -2.81 5.34
N ALA A 59 8.76 -2.96 4.13
CA ALA A 59 8.40 -4.27 3.59
C ALA A 59 9.61 -5.20 3.54
N GLU A 60 10.79 -4.74 3.09
CA GLU A 60 12.01 -5.56 3.11
C GLU A 60 12.42 -5.98 4.54
N THR A 61 12.26 -5.07 5.51
CA THR A 61 12.55 -5.37 6.93
C THR A 61 11.60 -6.43 7.50
N ILE A 62 10.32 -6.38 7.10
CA ILE A 62 9.30 -7.35 7.52
C ILE A 62 9.52 -8.70 6.81
N LEU A 63 9.80 -8.68 5.51
CA LEU A 63 10.08 -9.88 4.71
C LEU A 63 11.34 -10.60 5.19
N ALA A 64 12.30 -9.92 5.80
CA ALA A 64 13.45 -10.56 6.43
C ALA A 64 13.05 -11.58 7.52
N ARG A 65 11.87 -11.43 8.14
CA ARG A 65 11.33 -12.41 9.10
C ARG A 65 11.00 -13.76 8.45
N PHE A 66 10.72 -13.76 7.15
CA PHE A 66 10.40 -14.94 6.35
C PHE A 66 11.63 -15.50 5.60
N ARG A 67 12.80 -14.87 5.70
CA ARG A 67 14.05 -15.29 5.06
C ARG A 67 14.98 -15.98 6.07
N ALA A 68 16.14 -16.46 5.59
CA ALA A 68 17.16 -17.13 6.40
C ALA A 68 17.46 -16.39 7.71
N GLY A 69 17.33 -17.09 8.85
CA GLY A 69 17.52 -16.54 10.19
C GLY A 69 16.34 -15.74 10.76
N GLY A 70 15.25 -15.60 10.00
CA GLY A 70 14.01 -14.95 10.43
C GLY A 70 13.11 -15.86 11.27
N ALA A 71 12.31 -15.25 12.15
CA ALA A 71 11.44 -15.99 13.09
C ALA A 71 10.27 -16.74 12.41
N LEU A 72 9.94 -16.41 11.17
CA LEU A 72 8.85 -17.00 10.37
C LEU A 72 9.39 -17.79 9.17
N ILE A 73 10.67 -18.20 9.17
CA ILE A 73 11.23 -19.01 8.07
C ILE A 73 10.66 -20.43 8.02
N GLY A 74 10.46 -21.06 9.18
CA GLY A 74 9.94 -22.42 9.24
C GLY A 74 8.42 -22.46 9.09
N ALA A 75 7.89 -23.40 8.31
CA ALA A 75 6.45 -23.62 8.16
C ALA A 75 5.75 -23.75 9.52
N ALA A 76 6.34 -24.50 10.46
CA ALA A 76 5.81 -24.65 11.83
C ALA A 76 5.56 -23.32 12.56
N ALA A 77 6.38 -22.29 12.33
CA ALA A 77 6.19 -20.96 12.94
C ALA A 77 5.04 -20.17 12.31
N ARG A 78 4.57 -20.61 11.14
CA ARG A 78 3.48 -20.01 10.34
C ARG A 78 2.15 -20.77 10.47
N GLU A 79 2.12 -21.84 11.25
CA GLU A 79 0.90 -22.61 11.52
C GLU A 79 0.00 -21.97 12.59
N ALA A 80 0.52 -20.99 13.35
CA ALA A 80 -0.20 -20.30 14.41
C ALA A 80 -0.01 -18.78 14.32
N ASN A 81 -0.99 -18.04 14.85
CA ASN A 81 -0.90 -16.59 14.96
C ASN A 81 0.29 -16.20 15.85
N SER A 82 0.99 -15.12 15.48
CA SER A 82 2.04 -14.52 16.29
C SER A 82 1.79 -13.02 16.43
N PRO A 83 1.06 -12.60 17.48
CA PRO A 83 0.80 -11.19 17.76
C PRO A 83 2.09 -10.36 17.91
N ALA A 84 3.15 -10.95 18.45
CA ALA A 84 4.45 -10.30 18.63
C ALA A 84 5.17 -9.99 17.32
N LEU A 85 4.78 -10.66 16.23
CA LEU A 85 5.31 -10.45 14.88
C LEU A 85 4.28 -9.81 13.94
N ASN A 86 3.15 -9.34 14.48
CA ASN A 86 2.01 -8.86 13.70
C ASN A 86 1.56 -9.86 12.61
N TYR A 87 1.66 -11.15 12.90
CA TYR A 87 1.41 -12.24 11.96
C TYR A 87 0.14 -13.02 12.28
N SER A 88 -0.72 -13.22 11.27
CA SER A 88 -1.87 -14.13 11.31
C SER A 88 -1.66 -15.34 10.42
N ALA A 89 -1.96 -16.53 10.96
CA ALA A 89 -1.96 -17.78 10.20
C ALA A 89 -3.21 -17.96 9.33
N THR A 90 -4.18 -17.05 9.41
CA THR A 90 -5.39 -17.02 8.58
C THR A 90 -5.59 -15.65 7.95
N VAL A 91 -6.38 -15.59 6.89
CA VAL A 91 -6.79 -14.32 6.28
C VAL A 91 -7.52 -13.45 7.31
N LEU A 92 -7.11 -12.20 7.42
CA LEU A 92 -7.74 -11.24 8.31
C LEU A 92 -9.00 -10.67 7.64
N PRO A 93 -10.10 -10.47 8.41
CA PRO A 93 -11.27 -9.75 7.93
C PRO A 93 -10.88 -8.36 7.42
N SER A 94 -11.25 -8.06 6.19
CA SER A 94 -10.95 -6.80 5.52
C SER A 94 -12.23 -6.01 5.21
N ASN A 95 -12.06 -4.71 4.99
CA ASN A 95 -13.11 -3.86 4.41
C ASN A 95 -13.30 -4.15 2.91
N PRO A 96 -14.29 -3.53 2.23
CA PRO A 96 -14.51 -3.73 0.79
C PRO A 96 -13.31 -3.36 -0.11
N GLN A 97 -12.36 -2.56 0.39
CA GLN A 97 -11.12 -2.19 -0.30
C GLN A 97 -9.96 -3.17 -0.02
N GLY A 98 -10.20 -4.26 0.72
CA GLY A 98 -9.18 -5.27 1.02
C GLY A 98 -8.24 -4.93 2.17
N ILE A 99 -8.44 -3.82 2.88
CA ILE A 99 -7.62 -3.41 4.03
C ILE A 99 -8.09 -4.18 5.28
N PRO A 100 -7.19 -4.89 5.99
CA PRO A 100 -7.53 -5.56 7.25
C PRO A 100 -8.12 -4.60 8.27
N ASN A 101 -9.28 -4.96 8.83
CA ASN A 101 -10.03 -4.12 9.76
C ASN A 101 -9.21 -3.75 11.01
N THR A 102 -8.27 -4.62 11.41
CA THR A 102 -7.35 -4.34 12.52
C THR A 102 -6.50 -3.08 12.29
N LEU A 103 -6.05 -2.82 11.05
CA LEU A 103 -5.28 -1.62 10.74
C LEU A 103 -6.15 -0.34 10.71
N LEU A 104 -7.46 -0.50 10.55
CA LEU A 104 -8.42 0.61 10.63
C LEU A 104 -8.83 0.93 12.07
N ALA A 105 -8.56 0.03 13.02
CA ALA A 105 -8.86 0.24 14.42
C ALA A 105 -8.00 1.36 15.02
N ASN A 106 -8.50 1.95 16.11
CA ASN A 106 -7.71 2.87 16.91
C ASN A 106 -6.51 2.14 17.54
N ASP A 107 -5.54 2.91 18.02
CA ASP A 107 -4.28 2.35 18.49
C ASP A 107 -4.42 1.44 19.71
N ALA A 108 -5.32 1.75 20.65
CA ALA A 108 -5.56 0.91 21.82
C ALA A 108 -6.17 -0.45 21.44
N THR A 109 -7.11 -0.46 20.48
CA THR A 109 -7.71 -1.70 19.97
C THR A 109 -6.69 -2.53 19.21
N PHE A 110 -5.81 -1.89 18.41
CA PHE A 110 -4.75 -2.61 17.71
C PHE A 110 -3.76 -3.24 18.70
N THR A 111 -3.25 -2.45 19.67
CA THR A 111 -2.22 -2.93 20.62
C THR A 111 -2.76 -3.93 21.63
N GLY A 112 -4.09 -3.98 21.84
CA GLY A 112 -4.73 -5.03 22.63
C GLY A 112 -4.71 -6.41 21.96
N ALA A 113 -4.59 -6.47 20.63
CA ALA A 113 -4.57 -7.72 19.86
C ALA A 113 -3.20 -8.04 19.24
N TRP A 114 -2.37 -7.02 19.01
CA TRP A 114 -1.10 -7.11 18.29
C TRP A 114 -0.01 -6.40 19.07
N THR A 115 1.15 -7.04 19.24
CA THR A 115 2.23 -6.52 20.09
C THR A 115 3.54 -6.29 19.34
N GLY A 116 3.57 -6.58 18.03
CA GLY A 116 4.69 -6.23 17.18
C GLY A 116 4.84 -4.71 17.06
N ALA A 117 6.08 -4.23 17.25
CA ALA A 117 6.37 -2.81 17.24
C ALA A 117 6.09 -2.16 15.87
N ASP A 118 5.59 -0.93 15.92
CA ASP A 118 5.55 -0.06 14.74
C ASP A 118 6.98 0.28 14.30
N ILE A 119 7.16 0.47 12.99
CA ILE A 119 8.44 0.90 12.41
C ILE A 119 8.43 2.43 12.36
N ASN A 120 9.39 3.05 13.06
CA ASN A 120 9.62 4.48 12.97
C ASN A 120 10.52 4.75 11.75
N ALA A 121 9.96 5.38 10.72
CA ALA A 121 10.67 5.66 9.48
C ALA A 121 11.29 7.08 9.46
N GLY A 122 11.26 7.78 10.60
CA GLY A 122 11.77 9.14 10.76
C GLY A 122 10.78 10.20 10.29
N GLN A 123 11.13 11.48 10.46
CA GLN A 123 10.34 12.63 10.01
C GLN A 123 8.87 12.63 10.48
N GLY A 124 8.59 12.00 11.64
CA GLY A 124 7.23 11.85 12.18
C GLY A 124 6.35 10.86 11.42
N ILE A 125 6.94 9.95 10.65
CA ILE A 125 6.25 8.87 9.95
C ILE A 125 6.36 7.58 10.76
N THR A 126 5.22 6.97 11.03
CA THR A 126 5.10 5.69 11.74
C THR A 126 4.39 4.69 10.84
N LEU A 127 5.00 3.51 10.68
CA LEU A 127 4.50 2.45 9.83
C LEU A 127 4.06 1.28 10.71
N ARG A 128 2.76 1.01 10.70
CA ARG A 128 2.16 -0.14 11.37
C ARG A 128 1.82 -1.20 10.34
N TYR A 129 2.04 -2.47 10.63
CA TYR A 129 1.78 -3.52 9.65
C TYR A 129 1.11 -4.73 10.28
N VAL A 130 0.46 -5.52 9.42
CA VAL A 130 0.10 -6.90 9.70
C VAL A 130 0.45 -7.75 8.49
N VAL A 131 0.84 -9.00 8.75
CA VAL A 131 0.99 -10.02 7.72
C VAL A 131 -0.05 -11.08 7.99
N ASP A 132 -0.86 -11.40 7.00
CA ASP A 132 -1.78 -12.52 7.06
C ASP A 132 -1.46 -13.54 5.99
N ARG A 133 -1.47 -14.81 6.40
CA ARG A 133 -1.40 -15.94 5.50
C ARG A 133 -2.75 -16.08 4.81
N MET A 134 -2.78 -16.21 3.49
CA MET A 134 -4.02 -16.29 2.70
C MET A 134 -4.66 -17.68 2.81
N CYS A 135 -4.92 -18.14 4.03
CA CYS A 135 -5.57 -19.41 4.34
C CYS A 135 -6.85 -19.19 5.14
N ALA A 136 -7.85 -20.03 4.94
CA ALA A 136 -9.12 -19.98 5.67
C ALA A 136 -8.97 -20.51 7.11
N THR A 137 -8.10 -21.51 7.32
CA THR A 137 -7.84 -22.11 8.64
C THR A 137 -6.35 -22.14 8.96
N ALA A 138 -6.03 -22.09 10.26
CA ALA A 138 -4.67 -22.24 10.80
C ALA A 138 -4.41 -23.69 11.22
N GLY A 139 -3.15 -23.99 11.52
CA GLY A 139 -2.72 -25.27 12.07
C GLY A 139 -2.08 -26.21 11.04
N THR A 140 -1.31 -27.17 11.54
CA THR A 140 -0.49 -28.06 10.72
C THR A 140 -1.30 -28.75 9.63
N GLY A 141 -0.79 -28.70 8.39
CA GLY A 141 -1.46 -29.29 7.23
C GLY A 141 -2.54 -28.41 6.62
N SER A 142 -2.71 -27.18 7.12
CA SER A 142 -3.58 -26.15 6.51
C SER A 142 -3.07 -25.66 5.16
N GLU A 143 -1.82 -25.96 4.78
CA GLU A 143 -1.12 -25.45 3.60
C GLU A 143 -1.57 -26.07 2.26
N THR A 144 -2.86 -26.38 2.09
CA THR A 144 -3.40 -27.00 0.89
C THR A 144 -4.05 -25.97 -0.05
N PRO A 145 -4.10 -26.24 -1.37
CA PRO A 145 -4.81 -25.36 -2.32
C PRO A 145 -6.31 -25.20 -2.02
N ASP A 146 -6.94 -26.17 -1.34
CA ASP A 146 -8.34 -26.10 -0.94
C ASP A 146 -8.58 -25.11 0.22
N ASN A 147 -7.56 -24.89 1.06
CA ASN A 147 -7.65 -24.04 2.24
C ASN A 147 -6.90 -22.71 2.08
N CYS A 148 -5.96 -22.62 1.14
CA CYS A 148 -5.07 -21.49 0.95
C CYS A 148 -5.02 -21.01 -0.49
N SER A 149 -4.90 -19.68 -0.65
CA SER A 149 -4.40 -19.11 -1.89
C SER A 149 -2.94 -19.50 -2.06
N VAL A 150 -2.66 -20.22 -3.13
CA VAL A 150 -1.32 -20.65 -3.50
C VAL A 150 -0.88 -19.93 -4.77
N ALA A 151 0.41 -19.63 -4.87
CA ALA A 151 0.98 -19.15 -6.12
C ALA A 151 1.33 -20.36 -6.99
N ASP A 152 1.21 -20.21 -8.31
CA ASP A 152 1.78 -21.20 -9.22
C ASP A 152 3.27 -21.28 -8.95
N ALA A 153 3.74 -22.48 -8.61
CA ALA A 153 5.16 -22.76 -8.62
C ALA A 153 5.61 -22.58 -10.07
N SER A 154 6.26 -21.46 -10.38
CA SER A 154 6.89 -21.27 -11.67
C SER A 154 7.93 -22.38 -11.83
N LEU A 155 7.52 -23.42 -12.57
CA LEU A 155 8.44 -24.42 -13.05
C LEU A 155 9.52 -23.66 -13.84
N GLN A 156 10.75 -24.02 -13.52
CA GLN A 156 11.95 -23.77 -14.32
C GLN A 156 11.66 -23.78 -15.84
N PRO A 157 12.33 -22.95 -16.66
CA PRO A 157 12.02 -22.85 -18.08
C PRO A 157 12.16 -24.23 -18.75
N GLY A 158 11.05 -24.85 -19.18
CA GLY A 158 11.08 -26.02 -20.07
C GLY A 158 10.24 -27.26 -19.73
N GLY A 159 9.28 -27.22 -18.80
CA GLY A 159 8.38 -28.36 -18.51
C GLY A 159 6.95 -28.17 -19.05
N SER A 160 6.38 -29.18 -19.72
CA SER A 160 5.02 -29.15 -20.26
C SER A 160 3.95 -29.25 -19.15
N ALA A 161 2.94 -28.38 -19.18
CA ALA A 161 1.86 -28.26 -18.19
C ALA A 161 0.88 -29.45 -18.10
N SER A 162 1.23 -30.62 -18.66
CA SER A 162 0.36 -31.81 -18.71
C SER A 162 0.51 -32.75 -17.51
N GLU A 163 1.38 -32.45 -16.55
CA GLU A 163 1.54 -33.24 -15.31
C GLU A 163 0.62 -32.82 -14.16
N TRP A 164 0.02 -31.62 -14.23
CA TRP A 164 -0.88 -31.11 -13.19
C TRP A 164 -2.15 -31.96 -13.00
N GLN A 165 -2.71 -32.51 -14.07
CA GLN A 165 -3.92 -33.35 -14.00
C GLN A 165 -3.68 -34.78 -13.47
N ARG A 166 -2.42 -35.20 -13.27
CA ARG A 166 -2.09 -36.57 -12.81
C ARG A 166 -1.79 -36.67 -11.31
N ALA A 167 -1.51 -35.57 -10.62
CA ALA A 167 -1.30 -35.59 -9.16
C ALA A 167 -2.60 -35.88 -8.38
N GLU A 168 -3.76 -35.47 -8.92
CA GLU A 168 -5.08 -35.73 -8.34
C GLU A 168 -5.46 -37.23 -8.32
N ARG A 169 -4.74 -38.07 -9.08
CA ARG A 169 -4.94 -39.53 -9.12
C ARG A 169 -3.92 -40.32 -8.30
N ALA A 170 -2.97 -39.68 -7.63
CA ALA A 170 -1.98 -40.34 -6.80
C ALA A 170 -2.49 -40.59 -5.37
N SER A 171 -3.66 -41.22 -5.24
CA SER A 171 -4.12 -41.86 -3.99
C SER A 171 -4.04 -43.38 -4.10
N VAL A 172 -2.85 -43.94 -4.39
CA VAL A 172 -2.52 -45.32 -4.01
C VAL A 172 -0.99 -45.44 -3.90
N GLY A 173 -0.47 -45.46 -2.67
CA GLY A 173 0.85 -46.01 -2.30
C GLY A 173 2.10 -45.42 -2.99
N GLY A 174 2.82 -44.55 -2.27
CA GLY A 174 4.24 -44.27 -2.52
C GLY A 174 4.51 -42.87 -3.07
N ALA A 175 5.07 -42.02 -2.22
CA ALA A 175 5.43 -40.63 -2.48
C ALA A 175 6.36 -40.45 -3.69
N ARG A 176 5.92 -39.72 -4.73
CA ARG A 176 6.72 -38.81 -5.59
C ARG A 176 5.81 -37.78 -6.29
N GLY A 177 5.99 -36.49 -5.94
CA GLY A 177 5.93 -35.40 -6.93
C GLY A 177 4.63 -34.62 -7.12
N ALA A 178 3.95 -34.18 -6.06
CA ALA A 178 3.19 -32.93 -6.17
C ALA A 178 4.20 -31.78 -5.98
N VAL A 179 4.33 -30.87 -6.95
CA VAL A 179 5.10 -29.64 -6.75
C VAL A 179 4.39 -28.87 -5.63
N ALA A 180 5.08 -28.64 -4.51
CA ALA A 180 4.53 -27.83 -3.43
C ALA A 180 4.27 -26.42 -3.98
N GLN A 181 3.00 -26.04 -4.12
CA GLN A 181 2.63 -24.69 -4.53
C GLN A 181 2.79 -23.79 -3.29
N PRO A 182 3.62 -22.75 -3.35
CA PRO A 182 3.90 -21.96 -2.16
C PRO A 182 2.68 -21.11 -1.78
N VAL A 183 2.36 -21.13 -0.48
CA VAL A 183 1.23 -20.34 0.07
C VAL A 183 1.52 -18.84 -0.06
N VAL A 184 0.47 -18.09 -0.42
CA VAL A 184 0.52 -16.64 -0.52
C VAL A 184 0.32 -15.99 0.86
N TYR A 185 1.14 -14.99 1.14
CA TYR A 185 1.04 -14.09 2.28
C TYR A 185 0.72 -12.69 1.78
N ARG A 186 -0.05 -11.94 2.56
CA ARG A 186 -0.38 -10.55 2.30
C ARG A 186 0.20 -9.70 3.42
N LEU A 187 1.04 -8.75 3.04
CA LEU A 187 1.54 -7.70 3.91
C LEU A 187 0.69 -6.45 3.68
N THR A 188 0.08 -5.92 4.74
CA THR A 188 -0.55 -4.60 4.70
C THR A 188 0.12 -3.66 5.68
N ILE A 189 0.48 -2.47 5.23
CA ILE A 189 1.13 -1.42 6.01
C ILE A 189 0.21 -0.20 6.04
N ARG A 190 -0.11 0.30 7.24
CA ARG A 190 -0.66 1.62 7.49
C ARG A 190 0.49 2.58 7.79
N ALA A 191 0.72 3.51 6.88
CA ALA A 191 1.65 4.62 7.07
C ALA A 191 0.91 5.83 7.64
N THR A 192 1.33 6.29 8.80
CA THR A 192 0.79 7.48 9.48
C THR A 192 1.81 8.60 9.46
N GLY A 193 1.43 9.75 8.91
CA GLY A 193 2.25 10.96 8.84
C GLY A 193 2.14 11.89 10.05
N PRO A 194 2.96 12.97 10.08
CA PRO A 194 2.99 13.93 11.19
C PRO A 194 1.67 14.66 11.46
N ARG A 195 0.78 14.71 10.47
CA ARG A 195 -0.55 15.35 10.57
C ARG A 195 -1.69 14.34 10.70
N ASN A 196 -1.39 13.13 11.19
CA ASN A 196 -2.32 11.99 11.23
C ASN A 196 -2.91 11.63 9.87
N THR A 197 -2.21 11.95 8.79
CA THR A 197 -2.57 11.52 7.44
C THR A 197 -2.20 10.04 7.27
N GLN A 198 -3.18 9.22 6.92
CA GLN A 198 -2.98 7.77 6.77
C GLN A 198 -2.96 7.38 5.30
N SER A 199 -2.05 6.48 4.93
CA SER A 199 -2.01 5.80 3.63
C SER A 199 -1.78 4.32 3.85
N PHE A 200 -2.35 3.49 2.98
CA PHE A 200 -2.24 2.04 3.10
C PHE A 200 -1.52 1.47 1.88
N PHE A 201 -0.56 0.60 2.14
CA PHE A 201 0.22 -0.10 1.13
C PHE A 201 0.06 -1.60 1.34
N GLN A 202 -0.16 -2.34 0.26
CA GLN A 202 -0.38 -3.77 0.32
C GLN A 202 0.48 -4.47 -0.73
N SER A 203 1.10 -5.57 -0.33
CA SER A 203 1.88 -6.43 -1.21
C SER A 203 1.60 -7.88 -0.87
N THR A 204 1.67 -8.75 -1.87
CA THR A 204 1.55 -10.20 -1.69
C THR A 204 2.84 -10.87 -2.09
N PHE A 205 3.26 -11.86 -1.31
CA PHE A 205 4.46 -12.64 -1.58
C PHE A 205 4.22 -14.11 -1.23
N SER A 206 4.86 -15.00 -1.96
CA SER A 206 4.95 -16.42 -1.62
C SER A 206 6.32 -16.68 -1.01
N CYS A 207 6.37 -17.38 0.12
CA CYS A 207 7.63 -17.72 0.77
C CYS A 207 8.06 -19.15 0.40
N CYS A 208 9.36 -19.40 0.52
CA CYS A 208 10.00 -20.66 0.18
C CYS A 208 10.03 -21.56 1.42
N ASP A 209 9.38 -22.72 1.34
CA ASP A 209 9.67 -23.81 2.27
C ASP A 209 11.07 -24.32 1.95
N SER A 210 12.04 -24.02 2.83
CA SER A 210 13.39 -24.58 2.80
C SER A 210 13.58 -25.54 3.96
#